data_AF-A0A243CZV9-F1
#
_entry.id   AF-A0A243CZV9-F1
#
_cell.length_a   1.000
_cell.length_b   1.000
_cell.length_c   1.000
_cell.angle_alpha   90.00
_cell.angle_beta   90.00
_cell.angle_gamma   90.00
#
_symmetry.space_group_name_H-M   'P 1'
#
loop_
_entity.id
_entity.type
_entity.pdbx_description
1 polymer ?
#
loop_
_entity_poly.entity_id
_entity_poly.type
_entity_poly.pdbx_seq_one_letter_code
_entity_poly.pdbx_strand_id
1 'polypeptide(L)'
;MQKLLFTKWTVVISIFIIFGTIFYVTNGKNNNEKATVETADTKTFKTKLQPKINELTINYNDIIEKDWLPAWEEINTNGDSVDRDKLLVTMNAVSKQYENIMNEIDTLKIKENISDVQIQEQLVYFTTEFKAASKFMKNAADLIIDGATNSTLNSATIENTKHALGLADQHIVIALSTLTEVEEKLGLSKK
;
A
#
# COMPACT_ATOMS: atom_id res chain seq x y z
N MET A 1 -23.26 -20.72 26.27
CA MET A 1 -21.79 -20.74 26.38
C MET A 1 -21.21 -20.17 25.09
N GLN A 2 -20.87 -18.88 25.10
CA GLN A 2 -20.09 -18.26 24.02
C GLN A 2 -18.63 -18.71 24.18
N LYS A 3 -18.10 -19.45 23.22
CA LYS A 3 -16.67 -19.76 23.15
C LYS A 3 -15.96 -18.66 22.39
N LEU A 4 -15.16 -17.89 23.13
CA LEU A 4 -14.05 -17.08 22.64
C LEU A 4 -13.16 -17.92 21.71
N LEU A 5 -13.11 -17.60 20.42
CA LEU A 5 -12.02 -18.01 19.51
C LEU A 5 -11.66 -16.90 18.50
N PHE A 6 -11.76 -15.62 18.90
CA PHE A 6 -11.36 -14.47 18.06
C PHE A 6 -10.23 -13.62 18.64
N THR A 7 -9.54 -14.08 19.69
CA THR A 7 -8.60 -13.25 20.47
C THR A 7 -7.12 -13.35 20.08
N LYS A 8 -6.75 -13.79 18.86
CA LYS A 8 -5.34 -13.79 18.43
C LYS A 8 -5.01 -13.07 17.12
N TRP A 9 -5.98 -12.50 16.41
CA TRP A 9 -5.73 -11.76 15.15
C TRP A 9 -6.20 -10.31 15.16
N THR A 10 -6.67 -9.79 16.30
CA THR A 10 -7.17 -8.41 16.43
C THR A 10 -6.10 -7.38 16.77
N VAL A 11 -4.82 -7.75 16.87
CA VAL A 11 -3.73 -6.82 17.27
C VAL A 11 -2.92 -6.29 16.08
N VAL A 12 -3.19 -6.74 14.84
CA VAL A 12 -2.51 -6.20 13.64
C VAL A 12 -3.42 -5.29 12.80
N ILE A 13 -4.73 -5.26 13.08
CA ILE A 13 -5.70 -4.38 12.39
C ILE A 13 -5.89 -3.05 13.16
N SER A 14 -4.81 -2.51 13.74
CA SER A 14 -4.87 -1.24 14.48
C SER A 14 -4.48 -0.01 13.65
N ILE A 15 -4.16 -0.18 12.36
CA ILE A 15 -3.76 0.94 11.47
C ILE A 15 -4.92 1.41 10.57
N PHE A 16 -6.08 0.74 10.60
CA PHE A 16 -7.25 1.13 9.79
C PHE A 16 -8.05 2.34 10.31
N ILE A 17 -7.61 3.03 11.36
CA ILE A 17 -8.39 4.16 11.95
C ILE A 17 -8.07 5.52 11.29
N ILE A 18 -6.99 5.66 10.50
CA ILE A 18 -6.60 6.99 9.98
C ILE A 18 -7.35 7.35 8.67
N PHE A 19 -7.80 6.38 7.87
CA PHE A 19 -8.44 6.66 6.58
C PHE A 19 -9.90 7.15 6.68
N GLY A 20 -10.56 6.99 7.84
CA GLY A 20 -12.00 7.24 7.98
C GLY A 20 -12.43 8.70 8.24
N THR A 21 -11.52 9.64 8.50
CA THR A 21 -11.90 11.01 8.92
C THR A 21 -11.55 12.11 7.93
N ILE A 22 -10.80 11.83 6.85
CA ILE A 22 -10.34 12.89 5.94
C ILE A 22 -11.39 13.23 4.86
N PHE A 23 -12.38 12.37 4.58
CA PHE A 23 -13.29 12.58 3.45
C PHE A 23 -14.68 13.16 3.76
N TYR A 24 -14.98 13.59 4.99
CA TYR A 24 -16.25 14.30 5.21
C TYR A 24 -16.11 15.50 6.15
N VAL A 25 -16.55 16.63 5.61
CA VAL A 25 -17.01 17.89 6.24
C VAL A 25 -16.18 19.11 5.83
N THR A 26 -16.57 19.66 4.67
CA THR A 26 -16.64 21.11 4.47
C THR A 26 -17.68 21.71 5.41
N ASN A 27 -17.26 22.54 6.38
CA ASN A 27 -17.89 23.84 6.66
C ASN A 27 -17.17 24.62 7.77
N GLY A 28 -16.66 25.80 7.38
CA GLY A 28 -16.68 27.03 8.18
C GLY A 28 -15.78 27.12 9.43
N LYS A 29 -14.56 27.63 9.25
CA LYS A 29 -13.99 28.61 10.20
C LYS A 29 -12.87 29.42 9.54
N ASN A 30 -13.14 30.71 9.38
CA ASN A 30 -12.21 31.72 8.90
C ASN A 30 -11.16 31.98 9.98
N ASN A 31 -9.97 31.41 9.82
CA ASN A 31 -8.79 31.84 10.57
C ASN A 31 -7.87 32.57 9.59
N ASN A 32 -7.62 33.84 9.87
CA ASN A 32 -6.63 34.68 9.20
C ASN A 32 -5.20 34.16 9.49
N GLU A 33 -4.86 32.98 8.98
CA GLU A 33 -3.46 32.62 8.79
C GLU A 33 -2.97 33.39 7.57
N LYS A 34 -1.93 34.19 7.79
CA LYS A 34 -1.20 34.89 6.75
C LYS A 34 -0.78 33.83 5.73
N ALA A 35 -1.39 33.83 4.54
CA ALA A 35 -1.16 32.83 3.52
C ALA A 35 0.35 32.74 3.24
N THR A 36 0.98 31.66 3.72
CA THR A 36 2.34 31.31 3.37
C THR A 36 2.35 31.20 1.85
N VAL A 37 3.16 32.02 1.18
CA VAL A 37 3.24 31.98 -0.28
C VAL A 37 3.62 30.56 -0.67
N GLU A 38 2.74 29.89 -1.41
CA GLU A 38 2.94 28.51 -1.85
C GLU A 38 4.23 28.43 -2.64
N THR A 39 5.14 27.55 -2.22
CA THR A 39 6.44 27.39 -2.91
C THR A 39 6.23 26.73 -4.27
N ALA A 40 7.19 26.91 -5.19
CA ALA A 40 7.16 26.25 -6.49
C ALA A 40 7.12 24.72 -6.36
N ASP A 41 7.85 24.16 -5.39
CA ASP A 41 7.86 22.73 -5.10
C ASP A 41 6.54 22.26 -4.50
N THR A 42 5.92 23.02 -3.57
CA THR A 42 4.59 22.73 -3.03
C THR A 42 3.54 22.66 -4.15
N LYS A 43 3.54 23.65 -5.04
CA LYS A 43 2.63 23.69 -6.19
C LYS A 43 2.86 22.52 -7.15
N THR A 44 4.13 22.21 -7.45
CA THR A 44 4.47 21.14 -8.39
C THR A 44 4.16 19.76 -7.82
N PHE A 45 4.45 19.53 -6.53
CA PHE A 45 4.07 18.31 -5.83
C PHE A 45 2.56 18.06 -5.93
N LYS A 46 1.73 19.03 -5.51
CA LYS A 46 0.26 18.91 -5.55
C LYS A 46 -0.31 18.65 -6.93
N THR A 47 0.27 19.25 -7.96
CA THR A 47 -0.31 19.22 -9.31
C THR A 47 0.21 18.06 -10.16
N LYS A 48 1.43 17.58 -9.92
CA LYS A 48 2.06 16.56 -10.76
C LYS A 48 2.37 15.25 -10.06
N LEU A 49 2.76 15.28 -8.77
CA LEU A 49 3.19 14.08 -8.05
C LEU A 49 2.07 13.50 -7.19
N GLN A 50 1.44 14.33 -6.36
CA GLN A 50 0.40 13.92 -5.42
C GLN A 50 -0.77 13.17 -6.08
N PRO A 51 -1.32 13.61 -7.24
CA PRO A 51 -2.42 12.88 -7.86
C PRO A 51 -2.02 11.45 -8.26
N LYS A 52 -0.79 11.28 -8.78
CA LYS A 52 -0.29 9.96 -9.17
C LYS A 52 0.04 9.09 -7.97
N ILE A 53 0.61 9.66 -6.92
CA ILE A 53 0.87 8.96 -5.66
C ILE A 53 -0.45 8.48 -5.03
N ASN A 54 -1.48 9.31 -5.02
CA ASN A 54 -2.80 8.95 -4.51
C ASN A 54 -3.44 7.84 -5.33
N GLU A 55 -3.39 7.94 -6.66
CA GLU A 55 -3.86 6.88 -7.57
C GLU A 55 -3.16 5.55 -7.27
N LEU A 56 -1.84 5.54 -7.16
CA LEU A 56 -1.05 4.34 -6.89
C LEU A 56 -1.36 3.75 -5.51
N THR A 57 -1.54 4.60 -4.50
CA THR A 57 -1.87 4.16 -3.12
C THR A 57 -3.27 3.56 -3.06
N ILE A 58 -4.24 4.17 -3.74
CA ILE A 58 -5.60 3.64 -3.87
C ILE A 58 -5.55 2.29 -4.59
N ASN A 59 -4.85 2.21 -5.72
CA ASN A 59 -4.71 0.96 -6.47
C ASN A 59 -4.07 -0.14 -5.60
N TYR A 60 -3.02 0.19 -4.83
CA TYR A 60 -2.38 -0.75 -3.92
C TYR A 60 -3.37 -1.34 -2.90
N ASN A 61 -4.19 -0.50 -2.27
CA ASN A 61 -5.20 -0.93 -1.29
C ASN A 61 -6.37 -1.68 -1.93
N ASP A 62 -6.82 -1.23 -3.11
CA ASP A 62 -7.89 -1.88 -3.85
C ASP A 62 -7.56 -3.34 -4.19
N ILE A 63 -6.30 -3.62 -4.58
CA ILE A 63 -5.84 -4.99 -4.83
C ILE A 63 -5.93 -5.83 -3.56
N ILE A 64 -5.56 -5.25 -2.41
CA ILE A 64 -5.63 -5.92 -1.11
C ILE A 64 -7.08 -6.30 -0.79
N GLU A 65 -7.97 -5.32 -0.83
CA GLU A 65 -9.35 -5.48 -0.37
C GLU A 65 -10.19 -6.35 -1.32
N LYS A 66 -10.02 -6.18 -2.64
CA LYS A 66 -10.90 -6.81 -3.64
C LYS A 66 -10.44 -8.20 -4.04
N ASP A 67 -9.12 -8.41 -4.14
CA ASP A 67 -8.57 -9.62 -4.76
C ASP A 67 -7.76 -10.44 -3.76
N TRP A 68 -6.84 -9.81 -3.03
CA TRP A 68 -5.89 -10.53 -2.16
C TRP A 68 -6.53 -11.11 -0.90
N LEU A 69 -7.19 -10.28 -0.09
CA LEU A 69 -7.79 -10.70 1.18
C LEU A 69 -8.82 -11.83 0.98
N PRO A 70 -9.76 -11.73 0.01
CA PRO A 70 -10.73 -12.80 -0.21
C PRO A 70 -10.07 -14.13 -0.60
N ALA A 71 -9.05 -14.09 -1.46
CA ALA A 71 -8.32 -15.30 -1.84
C ALA A 71 -7.54 -15.90 -0.66
N TRP A 72 -6.94 -15.05 0.16
CA TRP A 72 -6.23 -15.48 1.35
C TRP A 72 -7.16 -16.09 2.41
N GLU A 73 -8.35 -15.53 2.61
CA GLU A 73 -9.39 -16.10 3.47
C GLU A 73 -9.86 -17.47 2.95
N GLU A 74 -10.04 -17.61 1.64
CA GLU A 74 -10.42 -18.87 1.01
C GLU A 74 -9.38 -19.97 1.27
N ILE A 75 -8.09 -19.66 1.11
CA ILE A 75 -6.98 -20.58 1.41
C ILE A 75 -7.02 -21.03 2.87
N ASN A 76 -7.17 -20.10 3.81
CA ASN A 76 -7.14 -20.42 5.24
C ASN A 76 -8.41 -21.13 5.74
N THR A 77 -9.52 -20.99 5.03
CA THR A 77 -10.80 -21.63 5.39
C THR A 77 -10.91 -23.04 4.79
N ASN A 78 -10.55 -23.19 3.52
CA ASN A 78 -10.80 -24.42 2.77
C ASN A 78 -9.57 -25.35 2.71
N GLY A 79 -8.37 -24.85 2.98
CA GLY A 79 -7.13 -25.62 2.94
C GLY A 79 -6.97 -26.37 1.62
N ASP A 80 -6.91 -27.70 1.69
CA ASP A 80 -6.74 -28.59 0.54
C ASP A 80 -7.95 -28.58 -0.43
N SER A 81 -9.10 -28.03 -0.01
CA SER A 81 -10.33 -27.98 -0.81
C SER A 81 -10.54 -26.65 -1.55
N VAL A 82 -9.52 -25.78 -1.60
CA VAL A 82 -9.58 -24.50 -2.33
C VAL A 82 -9.79 -24.75 -3.84
N ASP A 83 -10.58 -23.89 -4.49
CA ASP A 83 -10.70 -23.90 -5.96
C ASP A 83 -9.40 -23.39 -6.57
N ARG A 84 -8.55 -24.33 -7.01
CA ARG A 84 -7.21 -24.02 -7.51
C ARG A 84 -7.22 -23.22 -8.81
N ASP A 85 -8.19 -23.47 -9.69
CA ASP A 85 -8.24 -22.77 -10.98
C ASP A 85 -8.62 -21.30 -10.74
N LYS A 86 -9.63 -21.07 -9.89
CA LYS A 86 -10.00 -19.72 -9.46
C LYS A 86 -8.85 -19.02 -8.75
N LEU A 87 -8.18 -19.71 -7.82
CA LEU A 87 -7.07 -19.15 -7.07
C LEU A 87 -5.90 -18.74 -7.99
N LEU A 88 -5.52 -19.60 -8.94
CA LEU A 88 -4.46 -19.30 -9.90
C LEU A 88 -4.80 -18.07 -10.75
N VAL A 89 -6.04 -17.96 -11.24
CA VAL A 89 -6.48 -16.78 -12.00
C VAL A 89 -6.36 -15.51 -11.16
N THR A 90 -6.87 -15.53 -9.92
CA THR A 90 -6.81 -14.35 -9.03
C THR A 90 -5.36 -13.97 -8.70
N MET A 91 -4.52 -14.92 -8.30
CA MET A 91 -3.14 -14.60 -7.88
C MET A 91 -2.27 -14.13 -9.05
N ASN A 92 -2.47 -14.66 -10.26
CA ASN A 92 -1.80 -14.13 -11.46
C ASN A 92 -2.20 -12.68 -11.74
N ALA A 93 -3.49 -12.35 -11.60
CA ALA A 93 -3.96 -10.97 -11.75
C ALA A 93 -3.34 -10.06 -10.69
N VAL A 94 -3.33 -10.47 -9.42
CA VAL A 94 -2.71 -9.71 -8.32
C VAL A 94 -1.21 -9.49 -8.57
N SER A 95 -0.47 -10.54 -8.92
CA SER A 95 0.97 -10.44 -9.24
C SER A 95 1.22 -9.41 -10.35
N LYS A 96 0.39 -9.44 -11.40
CA LYS A 96 0.51 -8.50 -12.52
C LYS A 96 0.15 -7.06 -12.14
N GLN A 97 -0.87 -6.85 -11.31
CA GLN A 97 -1.26 -5.51 -10.85
C GLN A 97 -0.17 -4.87 -10.00
N TYR A 98 0.47 -5.61 -9.09
CA TYR A 98 1.62 -5.09 -8.34
C TYR A 98 2.87 -4.84 -9.19
N GLU A 99 3.10 -5.66 -10.22
CA GLU A 99 4.12 -5.37 -11.24
C GLU A 99 3.86 -4.02 -11.94
N ASN A 100 2.60 -3.76 -12.30
CA ASN A 100 2.23 -2.48 -12.92
C ASN A 100 2.44 -1.30 -11.98
N ILE A 101 2.08 -1.41 -10.69
CA ILE A 101 2.35 -0.37 -9.69
C ILE A 101 3.85 -0.05 -9.63
N MET A 102 4.71 -1.08 -9.56
CA MET A 102 6.16 -0.87 -9.53
C MET A 102 6.67 -0.12 -10.78
N ASN A 103 6.17 -0.49 -11.96
CA ASN A 103 6.54 0.17 -13.21
C ASN A 103 6.06 1.62 -13.27
N GLU A 104 4.86 1.90 -12.76
CA GLU A 104 4.33 3.27 -12.71
C GLU A 104 5.09 4.15 -11.71
N ILE A 105 5.53 3.60 -10.58
CA ILE A 105 6.40 4.30 -9.62
C ILE A 105 7.69 4.78 -10.32
N ASP A 106 8.29 3.97 -11.20
CA ASP A 106 9.50 4.35 -11.95
C ASP A 106 9.28 5.53 -12.91
N THR A 107 8.03 5.85 -13.25
CA THR A 107 7.68 7.00 -14.09
C THR A 107 7.57 8.31 -13.30
N LEU A 108 7.62 8.26 -11.97
CA LEU A 108 7.59 9.44 -11.11
C LEU A 108 8.89 10.23 -11.26
N LYS A 109 8.85 11.27 -12.09
CA LYS A 109 9.96 12.17 -12.41
C LYS A 109 10.30 13.13 -11.27
N ILE A 110 10.64 12.62 -10.08
CA ILE A 110 10.85 13.41 -8.85
C ILE A 110 11.93 14.49 -9.06
N LYS A 111 13.09 14.11 -9.58
CA LYS A 111 14.24 15.02 -9.80
C LYS A 111 13.98 16.11 -10.83
N GLU A 112 12.99 15.92 -11.71
CA GLU A 112 12.61 16.92 -12.71
C GLU A 112 11.54 17.88 -12.18
N ASN A 113 10.87 17.53 -11.08
CA ASN A 113 9.70 18.25 -10.58
C ASN A 113 9.91 18.92 -9.22
N ILE A 114 10.95 18.55 -8.46
CA ILE A 114 11.24 19.07 -7.12
C ILE A 114 12.66 19.63 -7.10
N SER A 115 12.80 20.88 -6.65
CA SER A 115 14.08 21.60 -6.64
C SER A 115 14.82 21.46 -5.31
N ASP A 116 14.08 21.39 -4.20
CA ASP A 116 14.64 21.15 -2.87
C ASP A 116 15.23 19.74 -2.79
N VAL A 117 16.55 19.67 -2.54
CA VAL A 117 17.31 18.42 -2.51
C VAL A 117 16.83 17.48 -1.40
N GLN A 118 16.47 18.01 -0.23
CA GLN A 118 16.03 17.17 0.90
C GLN A 118 14.66 16.56 0.61
N ILE A 119 13.74 17.33 0.03
CA ILE A 119 12.42 16.84 -0.38
C ILE A 119 12.57 15.81 -1.51
N GLN A 120 13.47 16.07 -2.46
CA GLN A 120 13.77 15.13 -3.54
C GLN A 120 14.30 13.79 -3.00
N GLU A 121 15.25 13.81 -2.07
CA GLU A 121 15.81 12.60 -1.44
C GLU A 121 14.74 11.80 -0.69
N GLN A 122 13.89 12.47 0.08
CA GLN A 122 12.80 11.81 0.79
C GLN A 122 11.74 11.23 -0.14
N LEU A 123 11.39 11.92 -1.23
CA LEU A 123 10.46 11.37 -2.22
C LEU A 123 11.06 10.16 -2.95
N VAL A 124 12.36 10.18 -3.24
CA VAL A 124 13.05 9.01 -3.81
C VAL A 124 13.04 7.85 -2.81
N TYR A 125 13.27 8.12 -1.52
CA TYR A 125 13.17 7.10 -0.48
C TYR A 125 11.75 6.54 -0.36
N PHE A 126 10.73 7.40 -0.34
CA PHE A 126 9.31 7.00 -0.42
C PHE A 126 9.06 6.03 -1.59
N THR A 127 9.48 6.39 -2.81
CA THR A 127 9.25 5.53 -3.98
C THR A 127 10.00 4.20 -3.89
N THR A 128 11.17 4.19 -3.26
CA THR A 128 11.96 2.97 -3.06
C THR A 128 11.23 2.01 -2.14
N GLU A 129 10.75 2.51 -1.00
CA GLU A 129 10.00 1.73 0.00
C GLU A 129 8.63 1.29 -0.55
N PHE A 130 7.92 2.16 -1.26
CA PHE A 130 6.64 1.79 -1.87
C PHE A 130 6.79 0.71 -2.96
N LYS A 131 7.86 0.80 -3.75
CA LYS A 131 8.20 -0.24 -4.73
C LYS A 131 8.57 -1.55 -4.04
N ALA A 132 9.31 -1.50 -2.92
CA ALA A 132 9.64 -2.68 -2.14
C ALA A 132 8.37 -3.35 -1.57
N ALA A 133 7.43 -2.57 -1.02
CA ALA A 133 6.14 -3.11 -0.56
C ALA A 133 5.39 -3.83 -1.69
N SER A 134 5.28 -3.19 -2.85
CA SER A 134 4.64 -3.77 -4.04
C SER A 134 5.34 -5.04 -4.52
N LYS A 135 6.68 -5.07 -4.48
CA LYS A 135 7.48 -6.25 -4.81
C LYS A 135 7.19 -7.42 -3.87
N PHE A 136 7.06 -7.17 -2.57
CA PHE A 136 6.76 -8.21 -1.59
C PHE A 136 5.32 -8.72 -1.70
N MET A 137 4.35 -7.86 -2.00
CA MET A 137 2.99 -8.29 -2.32
C MET A 137 2.95 -9.16 -3.59
N LYS A 138 3.67 -8.75 -4.64
CA LYS A 138 3.85 -9.57 -5.84
C LYS A 138 4.45 -10.93 -5.50
N ASN A 139 5.54 -10.96 -4.72
CA ASN A 139 6.19 -12.19 -4.30
C ASN A 139 5.27 -13.10 -3.48
N ALA A 140 4.44 -12.52 -2.62
CA ALA A 140 3.43 -13.27 -1.88
C ALA A 140 2.47 -13.98 -2.85
N ALA A 141 2.03 -13.30 -3.91
CA ALA A 141 1.17 -13.87 -4.95
C ALA A 141 1.88 -14.98 -5.73
N ASP A 142 3.11 -14.73 -6.15
CA ASP A 142 3.94 -15.70 -6.89
C ASP A 142 4.15 -16.99 -6.09
N LEU A 143 4.38 -16.90 -4.78
CA LEU A 143 4.50 -18.07 -3.90
C LEU A 143 3.23 -18.93 -3.89
N ILE A 144 2.05 -18.30 -3.90
CA ILE A 144 0.76 -19.02 -3.96
C ILE A 144 0.59 -19.66 -5.34
N ILE A 145 0.93 -18.94 -6.42
CA ILE A 145 0.87 -19.48 -7.79
C ILE A 145 1.75 -20.72 -7.92
N ASP A 146 3.01 -20.62 -7.46
CA ASP A 146 3.97 -21.72 -7.51
C ASP A 146 3.50 -22.91 -6.68
N GLY A 147 2.97 -22.64 -5.49
CA GLY A 147 2.41 -23.67 -4.61
C GLY A 147 1.23 -24.40 -5.23
N ALA A 148 0.28 -23.65 -5.80
CA ALA A 148 -0.94 -24.20 -6.41
C ALA A 148 -0.69 -24.90 -7.75
N THR A 149 0.34 -24.50 -8.50
CA THR A 149 0.73 -25.13 -9.78
C THR A 149 1.47 -26.44 -9.56
N ASN A 150 2.41 -26.47 -8.62
CA ASN A 150 3.33 -27.61 -8.45
C ASN A 150 2.84 -28.66 -7.43
N SER A 151 1.93 -28.30 -6.53
CA SER A 151 1.45 -29.19 -5.48
C SER A 151 0.17 -28.67 -4.79
N THR A 152 -0.12 -29.17 -3.59
CA THR A 152 -1.05 -28.53 -2.65
C THR A 152 -0.31 -27.43 -1.89
N LEU A 153 -1.00 -26.34 -1.52
CA LEU A 153 -0.43 -25.30 -0.67
C LEU A 153 0.01 -25.88 0.68
N ASN A 154 1.29 -26.17 0.81
CA ASN A 154 1.87 -26.74 2.01
C ASN A 154 2.19 -25.65 3.05
N SER A 155 2.48 -26.06 4.28
CA SER A 155 2.78 -25.14 5.37
C SER A 155 3.95 -24.20 5.09
N ALA A 156 4.97 -24.66 4.34
CA ALA A 156 6.12 -23.83 4.00
C ALA A 156 5.75 -22.72 3.01
N THR A 157 4.91 -23.01 2.01
CA THR A 157 4.36 -21.99 1.11
C THR A 157 3.58 -20.95 1.90
N ILE A 158 2.68 -21.39 2.81
CA ILE A 158 1.88 -20.48 3.63
C ILE A 158 2.76 -19.61 4.55
N GLU A 159 3.80 -20.17 5.16
CA GLU A 159 4.73 -19.43 6.02
C GLU A 159 5.55 -18.41 5.22
N ASN A 160 6.08 -18.80 4.06
CA ASN A 160 6.81 -17.89 3.18
C ASN A 160 5.93 -16.76 2.66
N THR A 161 4.66 -17.05 2.32
CA THR A 161 3.69 -16.02 1.93
C THR A 161 3.44 -15.05 3.09
N LYS A 162 3.23 -15.54 4.31
CA LYS A 162 3.08 -14.68 5.50
C LYS A 162 4.31 -13.81 5.74
N HIS A 163 5.51 -14.36 5.55
CA HIS A 163 6.75 -13.62 5.68
C HIS A 163 6.84 -12.49 4.64
N ALA A 164 6.52 -12.77 3.38
CA ALA A 164 6.46 -11.76 2.33
C ALA A 164 5.44 -10.66 2.65
N LEU A 165 4.25 -11.02 3.14
CA LEU A 165 3.24 -10.05 3.57
C LEU A 165 3.74 -9.16 4.72
N GLY A 166 4.40 -9.75 5.72
CA GLY A 166 4.99 -8.98 6.82
C GLY A 166 6.06 -7.98 6.36
N LEU A 167 6.85 -8.32 5.34
CA LEU A 167 7.80 -7.38 4.74
C LEU A 167 7.09 -6.30 3.93
N ALA A 168 6.03 -6.64 3.19
CA ALA A 168 5.21 -5.65 2.48
C ALA A 168 4.63 -4.60 3.44
N ASP A 169 4.07 -5.05 4.57
CA ASP A 169 3.51 -4.19 5.62
C ASP A 169 4.57 -3.25 6.21
N GLN A 170 5.78 -3.74 6.46
CA GLN A 170 6.88 -2.90 6.96
C GLN A 170 7.24 -1.79 5.96
N HIS A 171 7.43 -2.15 4.69
CA HIS A 171 7.82 -1.21 3.66
C HIS A 171 6.72 -0.17 3.35
N ILE A 172 5.43 -0.55 3.35
CA ILE A 172 4.36 0.41 3.08
C ILE A 172 4.21 1.41 4.24
N VAL A 173 4.38 0.98 5.50
CA VAL A 173 4.35 1.88 6.66
C VAL A 173 5.49 2.91 6.59
N ILE A 174 6.70 2.47 6.23
CA ILE A 174 7.85 3.37 6.06
C ILE A 174 7.60 4.36 4.92
N ALA A 175 7.10 3.88 3.78
CA ALA A 175 6.79 4.71 2.63
C ALA A 175 5.78 5.81 3.02
N LEU A 176 4.63 5.43 3.58
CA LEU A 176 3.58 6.38 3.95
C LEU A 176 4.05 7.38 5.02
N SER A 177 4.85 6.94 5.99
CA SER A 177 5.42 7.84 7.00
C SER A 177 6.37 8.87 6.36
N THR A 178 7.22 8.42 5.44
CA THR A 178 8.11 9.31 4.67
C THR A 178 7.33 10.32 3.83
N LEU A 179 6.22 9.89 3.21
CA LEU A 179 5.35 10.78 2.44
C LEU A 179 4.72 11.85 3.34
N THR A 180 4.24 11.48 4.53
CA THR A 180 3.72 12.44 5.52
C THR A 180 4.76 13.47 5.92
N GLU A 181 6.02 13.06 6.18
CA GLU A 181 7.11 14.01 6.48
C GLU A 181 7.36 14.99 5.32
N VAL A 182 7.28 14.52 4.07
CA VAL A 182 7.39 15.39 2.89
C VAL A 182 6.23 16.38 2.83
N GLU A 183 5.00 15.92 3.05
CA GLU A 183 3.81 16.79 3.06
C GLU A 183 3.89 17.84 4.18
N GLU A 184 4.42 17.50 5.35
CA GLU A 184 4.70 18.45 6.43
C GLU A 184 5.73 19.51 6.02
N LYS A 185 6.86 19.11 5.43
CA LYS A 185 7.88 20.05 4.93
C LYS A 185 7.36 20.97 3.84
N LEU A 186 6.44 20.48 3.01
CA LEU A 186 5.78 21.27 1.97
C LEU A 186 4.65 22.17 2.49
N GLY A 187 4.33 22.11 3.79
CA GLY A 187 3.23 22.86 4.40
C GLY A 187 1.84 22.39 3.98
N LEU A 188 1.71 21.10 3.60
CA LEU A 188 0.48 20.48 3.14
C LEU A 188 -0.26 19.70 4.22
N SER A 189 0.47 19.25 5.25
CA SER A 189 -0.14 18.63 6.42
C SER A 189 -0.95 19.67 7.20
N LYS A 190 -2.24 19.41 7.41
CA LYS A 190 -3.08 20.24 8.28
C LYS A 190 -2.74 19.89 9.72
N LYS A 191 -2.26 20.88 10.49
CA LYS A 191 -2.24 20.83 11.95
C LYS A 191 -3.65 20.75 12.53
#